data_AF-A0A2D6N9C5-F1
#
_entry.id   AF-A0A2D6N9C5-F1
#
_cell.length_a   1.000
_cell.length_b   1.000
_cell.length_c   1.000
_cell.angle_alpha   90.00
_cell.angle_beta   90.00
_cell.angle_gamma   90.00
#
_symmetry.space_group_name_H-M   'P 1'
#
loop_
_entity.id
_entity.type
_entity.pdbx_description
1 polymer ?
#
loop_
_entity_poly.entity_id
_entity_poly.type
_entity_poly.pdbx_seq_one_letter_code
_entity_poly.pdbx_strand_id
1 'polypeptide(L)'
;MRTHSTSTNLPAATIAPSRDGILVLSGYGITVRVDRGHLILQDGVGRQRRQGRLHRATSHLTRLVVLGHAGTVSLDALRWLYDIGASFIQLDHDGTVLVATGHSREHPQLRRAQALAPWTGIGTALTAELLRRKLQGHIAVVRPLEPGTADTISELTEQLQPTLTVDALRQVEAQAGALYWQALASTLTPFARRDVVRVPAHWQTLGPRTSPLSKSPRKAVTPGHAVLNYLYALVEAEARVACLAVGLDPALGVLHTDLRYRDSLACDLMEAVRPEVDRWLLQLVARRPFAKQDCFETRAGQCRLLPPLTHELAETLPLWAQAVAPVAEHAARLLIQETRLPATDGPRSDNDLALSSSSRDSATQPLPTPLTQAKRSAGRPSNQGTPRIRQKRPALPAKRCLQCGRPLRRGKARLCGAACRERYAQEVRIPLFAEAGPAKLAALRAQGQNPTSTPEAQRKRAATQRERAAARKKWDREHEGEVFDPMQFTRDILPHLQDVPLGAMMTATGLSPRYCSEIRRGIRVPHPMHWAVLGHTTDAV
;
A
#
# COMPACT_ATOMS: atom_id res chain seq x y z
N MET A 1 -2.01 -7.93 52.77
CA MET A 1 -0.85 -8.62 52.16
C MET A 1 -1.39 -9.79 51.34
N ARG A 2 -1.06 -9.85 50.03
CA ARG A 2 -1.58 -10.76 48.98
C ARG A 2 -3.05 -10.48 48.58
N THR A 3 -3.43 -10.35 47.30
CA THR A 3 -2.88 -10.87 46.05
C THR A 3 -3.01 -9.85 44.91
N HIS A 4 -1.89 -9.57 44.22
CA HIS A 4 -1.92 -8.95 42.89
C HIS A 4 -2.47 -9.97 41.90
N SER A 5 -3.67 -9.69 41.37
CA SER A 5 -4.19 -10.31 40.17
C SER A 5 -3.35 -9.83 38.98
N THR A 6 -2.37 -10.64 38.58
CA THR A 6 -1.68 -10.51 37.29
C THR A 6 -2.70 -10.78 36.19
N SER A 7 -3.20 -9.70 35.58
CA SER A 7 -3.92 -9.75 34.31
C SER A 7 -3.06 -10.49 33.29
N THR A 8 -3.50 -11.69 32.93
CA THR A 8 -2.96 -12.49 31.85
C THR A 8 -3.13 -11.74 30.53
N ASN A 9 -2.06 -11.06 30.09
CA ASN A 9 -1.95 -10.48 28.75
C ASN A 9 -2.04 -11.60 27.71
N LEU A 10 -3.24 -11.81 27.16
CA LEU A 10 -3.37 -12.41 25.84
C LEU A 10 -2.54 -11.57 24.86
N PRO A 11 -1.72 -12.18 23.97
CA PRO A 11 -0.93 -11.41 23.02
C PRO A 11 -1.88 -10.60 22.14
N ALA A 12 -1.85 -9.27 22.28
CA ALA A 12 -2.63 -8.37 21.42
C ALA A 12 -2.22 -8.65 19.97
N ALA A 13 -3.21 -8.92 19.12
CA ALA A 13 -2.97 -9.21 17.71
C ALA A 13 -2.17 -8.06 17.06
N THR A 14 -1.22 -8.42 16.20
CA THR A 14 -0.31 -7.45 15.58
C THR A 14 -1.04 -6.64 14.51
N ILE A 15 -0.92 -5.31 14.55
CA ILE A 15 -1.38 -4.41 13.49
C ILE A 15 -0.25 -4.22 12.48
N ALA A 16 -0.57 -4.40 11.20
CA ALA A 16 0.24 -3.96 10.08
C ALA A 16 -0.66 -3.23 9.06
N PRO A 17 -0.11 -2.32 8.24
CA PRO A 17 -0.85 -1.77 7.12
C PRO A 17 -1.26 -2.87 6.13
N SER A 18 -2.39 -2.67 5.45
CA SER A 18 -2.81 -3.52 4.33
C SER A 18 -1.78 -3.48 3.20
N ARG A 19 -1.96 -4.34 2.19
CA ARG A 19 -1.09 -4.38 1.00
C ARG A 19 -0.96 -3.00 0.32
N ASP A 20 -2.03 -2.20 0.35
CA ASP A 20 -2.09 -0.87 -0.26
C ASP A 20 -1.71 0.26 0.71
N GLY A 21 -1.20 -0.11 1.90
CA GLY A 21 -0.69 0.84 2.88
C GLY A 21 -1.76 1.49 3.75
N ILE A 22 -2.95 0.90 3.85
CA ILE A 22 -4.04 1.42 4.68
C ILE A 22 -3.97 0.80 6.07
N LEU A 23 -4.07 1.62 7.11
CA LEU A 23 -4.18 1.14 8.48
C LEU A 23 -5.32 1.84 9.20
N VAL A 24 -6.20 1.05 9.82
CA VAL A 24 -7.39 1.54 10.52
C VAL A 24 -7.29 1.25 12.00
N LEU A 25 -7.49 2.28 12.82
CA LEU A 25 -7.63 2.18 14.27
C LEU A 25 -9.06 2.49 14.70
N SER A 26 -9.57 1.75 15.68
CA SER A 26 -10.93 1.93 16.20
C SER A 26 -11.01 1.61 17.69
N GLY A 27 -12.11 2.02 18.34
CA GLY A 27 -12.36 1.79 19.76
C GLY A 27 -12.09 3.04 20.62
N TYR A 28 -12.32 2.93 21.93
CA TYR A 28 -12.17 4.05 22.86
C TYR A 28 -10.75 4.11 23.46
N GLY A 29 -10.07 5.25 23.36
CA GLY A 29 -8.70 5.39 23.88
C GLY A 29 -7.63 4.92 22.90
N ILE A 30 -7.81 5.21 21.61
CA ILE A 30 -6.83 4.93 20.56
C ILE A 30 -5.50 5.64 20.90
N THR A 31 -4.36 5.00 20.63
CA THR A 31 -3.05 5.61 20.88
C THR A 31 -2.17 5.53 19.63
N VAL A 32 -1.66 6.69 19.21
CA VAL A 32 -0.69 6.82 18.12
C VAL A 32 0.47 7.66 18.62
N ARG A 33 1.65 7.06 18.74
CA ARG A 33 2.84 7.74 19.27
C ARG A 33 4.13 7.29 18.61
N VAL A 34 5.22 8.03 18.79
CA VAL A 34 6.54 7.57 18.36
C VAL A 34 7.33 7.02 19.55
N ASP A 35 8.01 5.90 19.33
CA ASP A 35 8.96 5.33 20.28
C ASP A 35 10.22 4.85 19.55
N ARG A 36 11.37 5.42 19.90
CA ARG A 36 12.68 5.09 19.30
C ARG A 36 12.60 5.10 17.75
N GLY A 37 12.02 6.15 17.18
CA GLY A 37 11.86 6.36 15.74
C GLY A 37 10.81 5.49 15.04
N HIS A 38 10.10 4.62 15.77
CA HIS A 38 9.02 3.79 15.24
C HIS A 38 7.66 4.39 15.59
N LEU A 39 6.71 4.28 14.67
CA LEU A 39 5.32 4.61 14.95
C LEU A 39 4.67 3.45 15.71
N ILE A 40 4.18 3.72 16.91
CA ILE A 40 3.45 2.80 17.77
C ILE A 40 1.97 3.11 17.65
N LEU A 41 1.20 2.07 17.33
CA LEU A 41 -0.22 2.14 17.04
C LEU A 41 -0.94 1.17 17.97
N GLN A 42 -2.04 1.61 18.57
CA GLN A 42 -2.86 0.75 19.41
C GLN A 42 -4.33 1.08 19.18
N ASP A 43 -5.13 0.04 18.93
CA ASP A 43 -6.58 0.18 18.99
C ASP A 43 -7.02 0.58 20.40
N GLY A 44 -8.17 1.24 20.46
CA GLY A 44 -8.85 1.52 21.72
C GLY A 44 -9.48 0.26 22.31
N VAL A 45 -10.17 0.44 23.44
CA VAL A 45 -11.02 -0.57 24.03
C VAL A 45 -12.14 -0.92 23.05
N GLY A 46 -12.28 -2.21 22.75
CA GLY A 46 -13.24 -2.75 21.79
C GLY A 46 -13.17 -4.27 21.71
N ARG A 47 -13.90 -4.86 20.77
CA ARG A 47 -13.91 -6.32 20.55
C ARG A 47 -12.57 -6.87 20.10
N GLN A 48 -11.81 -6.07 19.36
CA GLN A 48 -10.48 -6.39 18.90
C GLN A 48 -9.54 -5.31 19.41
N ARG A 49 -8.52 -5.70 20.18
CA ARG A 49 -7.48 -4.80 20.64
C ARG A 49 -6.16 -5.26 20.06
N ARG A 50 -5.69 -4.52 19.06
CA ARG A 50 -4.49 -4.81 18.32
C ARG A 50 -3.42 -3.77 18.63
N GLN A 51 -2.16 -4.11 18.43
CA GLN A 51 -1.03 -3.20 18.57
C GLN A 51 -0.02 -3.37 17.43
N GLY A 52 0.59 -2.28 16.97
CA GLY A 52 1.55 -2.28 15.87
C GLY A 52 2.77 -1.41 16.16
N ARG A 53 3.92 -1.81 15.61
CA ARG A 53 5.17 -1.05 15.63
C ARG A 53 5.71 -0.95 14.21
N LEU A 54 5.66 0.25 13.62
CA LEU A 54 6.03 0.46 12.23
C LEU A 54 7.35 1.21 12.11
N HIS A 55 8.21 0.71 11.23
CA HIS A 55 9.45 1.36 10.87
C HIS A 55 9.24 2.29 9.67
N ARG A 56 9.88 3.46 9.70
CA ARG A 56 9.64 4.55 8.75
C ARG A 56 9.84 4.14 7.30
N ALA A 57 10.93 3.43 7.02
CA ALA A 57 11.31 3.08 5.64
C ALA A 57 10.58 1.86 5.07
N THR A 58 9.96 1.03 5.91
CA THR A 58 9.43 -0.29 5.51
C THR A 58 7.96 -0.47 5.85
N SER A 59 7.32 0.55 6.44
CA SER A 59 5.91 0.47 6.81
C SER A 59 4.97 0.37 5.61
N HIS A 60 5.36 0.95 4.47
CA HIS A 60 4.50 1.13 3.29
C HIS A 60 3.19 1.86 3.60
N LEU A 61 3.10 2.56 4.74
CA LEU A 61 1.89 3.24 5.18
C LEU A 61 1.61 4.44 4.26
N THR A 62 0.42 4.50 3.69
CA THR A 62 -0.08 5.58 2.82
C THR A 62 -1.23 6.33 3.47
N ARG A 63 -2.07 5.63 4.25
CA ARG A 63 -3.20 6.20 5.01
C ARG A 63 -3.27 5.62 6.41
N LEU A 64 -3.34 6.50 7.42
CA LEU A 64 -3.75 6.14 8.77
C LEU A 64 -5.16 6.67 9.01
N VAL A 65 -6.13 5.77 9.16
CA VAL A 65 -7.54 6.09 9.43
C VAL A 65 -7.82 5.83 10.91
N VAL A 66 -8.31 6.84 11.62
CA VAL A 66 -8.74 6.76 13.01
C VAL A 66 -10.25 6.92 13.07
N LEU A 67 -10.94 5.90 13.56
CA LEU A 67 -12.39 5.90 13.72
C LEU A 67 -12.76 6.25 15.17
N GLY A 68 -13.32 7.44 15.36
CA GLY A 68 -13.79 8.00 16.64
C GLY A 68 -13.01 9.24 17.09
N HIS A 69 -13.39 9.75 18.26
CA HIS A 69 -12.85 10.98 18.85
C HIS A 69 -12.12 10.78 20.18
N ALA A 70 -12.05 9.54 20.70
CA ALA A 70 -11.42 9.25 21.99
C ALA A 70 -10.05 8.60 21.82
N GLY A 71 -8.98 9.33 22.15
CA GLY A 71 -7.62 8.81 22.06
C GLY A 71 -6.56 9.89 22.15
N THR A 72 -5.32 9.49 21.85
CA THR A 72 -4.16 10.38 21.79
C THR A 72 -3.38 10.15 20.50
N VAL A 73 -3.04 11.25 19.83
CA VAL A 73 -2.09 11.28 18.72
C VAL A 73 -1.03 12.30 19.10
N SER A 74 0.22 11.87 19.25
CA SER A 74 1.30 12.78 19.62
C SER A 74 1.80 13.58 18.43
N LEU A 75 2.39 14.76 18.68
CA LEU A 75 2.89 15.65 17.63
C LEU A 75 4.00 15.00 16.79
N ASP A 76 4.87 14.21 17.43
CA ASP A 76 5.91 13.45 16.75
C ASP A 76 5.33 12.36 15.83
N ALA A 77 4.16 11.80 16.14
CA ALA A 77 3.46 10.88 15.25
C ALA A 77 2.89 11.58 14.02
N LEU A 78 2.28 12.76 14.19
CA LEU A 78 1.83 13.58 13.06
C LEU A 78 3.00 13.96 12.16
N ARG A 79 4.14 14.38 12.75
CA ARG A 79 5.36 14.65 11.99
C ARG A 79 5.89 13.41 11.28
N TRP A 80 5.86 12.25 11.94
CA TRP A 80 6.32 10.98 11.37
C TRP A 80 5.50 10.59 10.14
N LEU A 81 4.18 10.76 10.18
CA LEU A 81 3.28 10.51 9.03
C LEU A 81 3.56 11.49 7.89
N TYR A 82 3.68 12.79 8.20
CA TYR A 82 4.01 13.83 7.24
C TYR A 82 5.30 13.51 6.45
N ASP A 83 6.35 13.11 7.16
CA ASP A 83 7.65 12.80 6.59
C ASP A 83 7.65 11.62 5.61
N ILE A 84 6.80 10.60 5.85
CA ILE A 84 6.71 9.44 4.95
C ILE A 84 5.73 9.64 3.79
N GLY A 85 5.00 10.76 3.76
CA GLY A 85 3.99 10.98 2.74
C GLY A 85 2.61 10.41 3.08
N ALA A 86 2.37 9.96 4.32
CA ALA A 86 1.11 9.32 4.70
C ALA A 86 0.08 10.33 5.18
N SER A 87 -1.16 10.20 4.70
CA SER A 87 -2.28 11.03 5.16
C SER A 87 -2.84 10.47 6.47
N PHE A 88 -3.14 11.38 7.38
CA PHE A 88 -3.90 11.11 8.61
C PHE A 88 -5.36 11.50 8.38
N ILE A 89 -6.26 10.53 8.53
CA ILE A 89 -7.70 10.70 8.38
C ILE A 89 -8.36 10.34 9.71
N GLN A 90 -9.16 11.26 10.25
CA GLN A 90 -9.98 11.02 11.43
C GLN A 90 -11.45 11.18 11.06
N LEU A 91 -12.23 10.11 11.25
CA LEU A 91 -13.67 10.10 11.09
C LEU A 91 -14.33 9.96 12.44
N ASP A 92 -15.29 10.82 12.77
CA ASP A 92 -16.09 10.64 13.97
C ASP A 92 -17.13 9.52 13.81
N HIS A 93 -17.72 9.07 14.92
CA HIS A 93 -18.71 8.00 14.92
C HIS A 93 -19.92 8.32 14.07
N ASP A 94 -20.23 9.59 13.81
CA ASP A 94 -21.34 10.03 12.99
C ASP A 94 -21.03 10.05 11.48
N GLY A 95 -19.78 9.84 11.11
CA GLY A 95 -19.27 9.88 9.74
C GLY A 95 -18.67 11.22 9.35
N THR A 96 -18.62 12.21 10.24
CA THR A 96 -17.98 13.49 9.95
C THR A 96 -16.46 13.33 9.81
N VAL A 97 -15.89 13.90 8.75
CA VAL A 97 -14.45 14.00 8.55
C VAL A 97 -13.90 15.13 9.42
N LEU A 98 -13.29 14.79 10.56
CA LEU A 98 -12.71 15.78 11.47
C LEU A 98 -11.37 16.30 10.95
N VAL A 99 -10.55 15.39 10.45
CA VAL A 99 -9.21 15.69 9.94
C VAL A 99 -8.96 14.83 8.72
N ALA A 100 -8.44 15.42 7.65
CA ALA A 100 -7.80 14.71 6.56
C ALA A 100 -6.59 15.53 6.10
N THR A 101 -5.39 15.01 6.36
CA THR A 101 -4.15 15.71 6.03
C THR A 101 -3.64 15.28 4.65
N GLY A 102 -3.22 16.25 3.85
CA GLY A 102 -2.56 16.01 2.56
C GLY A 102 -1.35 16.92 2.39
N HIS A 103 -0.44 16.55 1.51
CA HIS A 103 0.69 17.41 1.14
C HIS A 103 0.16 18.56 0.29
N SER A 104 -0.04 19.72 0.93
CA SER A 104 -0.49 20.92 0.24
C SER A 104 0.56 21.40 -0.77
N ARG A 105 0.10 21.71 -1.98
CA ARG A 105 0.87 22.46 -2.98
C ARG A 105 0.27 23.85 -3.08
N GLU A 106 0.90 24.82 -2.43
CA GLU A 106 0.38 26.18 -2.43
C GLU A 106 0.43 26.79 -3.86
N HIS A 107 -0.73 27.09 -4.44
CA HIS A 107 -0.83 27.78 -5.73
C HIS A 107 -1.72 29.04 -5.60
N PRO A 108 -1.17 30.21 -5.20
CA PRO A 108 -1.96 31.40 -4.89
C PRO A 108 -2.86 31.88 -6.03
N GLN A 109 -2.38 31.85 -7.29
CA GLN A 109 -3.19 32.23 -8.45
C GLN A 109 -4.42 31.33 -8.63
N LEU A 110 -4.25 30.01 -8.47
CA LEU A 110 -5.35 29.04 -8.54
C LEU A 110 -6.38 29.30 -7.44
N ARG A 111 -5.95 29.55 -6.21
CA ARG A 111 -6.87 29.85 -5.10
C ARG A 111 -7.64 31.16 -5.29
N ARG A 112 -7.03 32.18 -5.88
CA ARG A 112 -7.76 33.40 -6.26
C ARG A 112 -8.79 33.13 -7.36
N ALA A 113 -8.41 32.36 -8.39
CA ALA A 113 -9.33 31.96 -9.45
C ALA A 113 -10.52 31.15 -8.89
N GLN A 114 -10.22 30.22 -7.98
CA GLN A 114 -11.21 29.43 -7.28
C GLN A 114 -12.15 30.30 -6.45
N ALA A 115 -11.62 31.25 -5.68
CA ALA A 115 -12.44 32.17 -4.90
C ALA A 115 -13.39 32.96 -5.80
N LEU A 116 -12.95 33.39 -6.98
CA LEU A 116 -13.78 34.14 -7.93
C LEU A 116 -14.79 33.28 -8.72
N ALA A 117 -14.59 31.96 -8.74
CA ALA A 117 -15.35 31.04 -9.59
C ALA A 117 -16.88 31.15 -9.45
N PRO A 118 -17.47 31.27 -8.24
CA PRO A 118 -18.92 31.38 -8.06
C PRO A 118 -19.56 32.59 -8.77
N TRP A 119 -18.79 33.63 -9.10
CA TRP A 119 -19.26 34.85 -9.76
C TRP A 119 -18.89 34.92 -11.24
N THR A 120 -18.40 33.82 -11.82
CA THR A 120 -17.95 33.75 -13.22
C THR A 120 -18.66 32.59 -13.92
N GLY A 121 -18.72 32.60 -15.25
CA GLY A 121 -19.26 31.47 -16.04
C GLY A 121 -18.46 30.16 -15.88
N ILE A 122 -17.28 30.23 -15.27
CA ILE A 122 -16.43 29.06 -14.99
C ILE A 122 -17.02 28.25 -13.85
N GLY A 123 -17.59 28.92 -12.85
CA GLY A 123 -18.22 28.23 -11.73
C GLY A 123 -19.43 27.42 -12.19
N THR A 124 -20.27 27.99 -13.04
CA THR A 124 -21.40 27.29 -13.64
C THR A 124 -20.94 26.19 -14.60
N ALA A 125 -19.88 26.41 -15.39
CA ALA A 125 -19.29 25.39 -16.25
C ALA A 125 -18.72 24.20 -15.45
N LEU A 126 -17.98 24.46 -14.37
CA LEU A 126 -17.46 23.43 -13.46
C LEU A 126 -18.61 22.64 -12.84
N THR A 127 -19.62 23.35 -12.33
CA THR A 127 -20.78 22.73 -11.69
C THR A 127 -21.55 21.84 -12.68
N ALA A 128 -21.84 22.33 -13.88
CA ALA A 128 -22.52 21.56 -14.91
C ALA A 128 -21.73 20.30 -15.28
N GLU A 129 -20.40 20.39 -15.42
CA GLU A 129 -19.54 19.25 -15.72
C GLU A 129 -19.54 18.19 -14.59
N LEU A 130 -19.42 18.61 -13.32
CA LEU A 130 -19.47 17.70 -12.18
C LEU A 130 -20.81 16.97 -12.10
N LEU A 131 -21.92 17.70 -12.29
CA LEU A 131 -23.26 17.14 -12.27
C LEU A 131 -23.53 16.22 -13.47
N ARG A 132 -23.04 16.55 -14.66
CA ARG A 132 -23.15 15.65 -15.82
C ARG A 132 -22.45 14.33 -15.55
N ARG A 133 -21.23 14.34 -15.00
CA ARG A 133 -20.52 13.11 -14.63
C ARG A 133 -21.30 12.29 -13.60
N LYS A 134 -21.86 12.96 -12.59
CA LYS A 134 -22.74 12.32 -11.60
C LYS A 134 -23.93 11.64 -12.27
N LEU A 135 -24.68 12.35 -13.10
CA LEU A 135 -25.90 11.81 -13.71
C LEU A 135 -25.59 10.72 -14.75
N GLN A 136 -24.53 10.85 -15.54
CA GLN A 136 -24.03 9.77 -16.41
C GLN A 136 -23.70 8.51 -15.61
N GLY A 137 -23.07 8.67 -14.45
CA GLY A 137 -22.82 7.57 -13.52
C GLY A 137 -24.12 6.96 -12.96
N HIS A 138 -25.09 7.78 -12.55
CA HIS A 138 -26.40 7.31 -12.11
C HIS A 138 -27.13 6.52 -13.21
N ILE A 139 -27.13 7.02 -14.45
CA ILE A 139 -27.70 6.32 -15.61
C ILE A 139 -27.05 4.94 -15.76
N ALA A 140 -25.73 4.86 -15.69
CA ALA A 140 -25.02 3.59 -15.81
C ALA A 140 -25.34 2.61 -14.66
N VAL A 141 -25.67 3.12 -13.46
CA VAL A 141 -26.06 2.29 -12.31
C VAL A 141 -27.51 1.81 -12.41
N VAL A 142 -28.44 2.68 -12.80
CA VAL A 142 -29.87 2.37 -12.80
C VAL A 142 -30.33 1.66 -14.07
N ARG A 143 -29.64 1.83 -15.21
CA ARG A 143 -30.02 1.24 -16.51
C ARG A 143 -30.26 -0.28 -16.47
N PRO A 144 -29.46 -1.09 -15.75
CA PRO A 144 -29.75 -2.53 -15.61
C PRO A 144 -30.96 -2.85 -14.71
N LEU A 145 -31.39 -1.93 -13.86
CA LEU A 145 -32.46 -2.10 -12.88
C LEU A 145 -33.80 -1.57 -13.42
N GLU A 146 -33.80 -0.34 -13.90
CA GLU A 146 -34.96 0.35 -14.47
C GLU A 146 -34.55 1.22 -15.67
N PRO A 147 -34.62 0.66 -16.91
CA PRO A 147 -34.25 1.38 -18.13
C PRO A 147 -35.01 2.69 -18.34
N GLY A 148 -36.33 2.71 -18.09
CA GLY A 148 -37.15 3.91 -18.26
C GLY A 148 -36.69 5.07 -17.35
N THR A 149 -36.38 4.78 -16.08
CA THR A 149 -35.81 5.76 -15.16
C THR A 149 -34.44 6.26 -15.66
N ALA A 150 -33.64 5.38 -16.25
CA ALA A 150 -32.35 5.75 -16.84
C ALA A 150 -32.49 6.70 -18.04
N ASP A 151 -33.51 6.50 -18.88
CA ASP A 151 -33.79 7.35 -20.03
C ASP A 151 -34.27 8.74 -19.59
N THR A 152 -35.18 8.82 -18.60
CA THR A 152 -35.59 10.11 -18.02
C THR A 152 -34.41 10.87 -17.39
N ILE A 153 -33.50 10.17 -16.69
CA ILE A 153 -32.29 10.82 -16.15
C ILE A 153 -31.35 11.28 -17.29
N SER A 154 -31.33 10.56 -18.42
CA SER A 154 -30.58 10.97 -19.62
C SER A 154 -31.10 12.28 -20.17
N GLU A 155 -32.43 12.43 -20.32
CA GLU A 155 -33.07 13.67 -20.75
C GLU A 155 -32.77 14.84 -19.80
N LEU A 156 -32.82 14.60 -18.47
CA LEU A 156 -32.44 15.60 -17.48
C LEU A 156 -30.96 15.99 -17.58
N THR A 157 -30.08 15.05 -17.93
CA THR A 157 -28.64 15.31 -18.08
C THR A 157 -28.35 16.28 -19.23
N GLU A 158 -29.12 16.21 -20.32
CA GLU A 158 -28.99 17.13 -21.47
C GLU A 158 -29.37 18.59 -21.12
N GLN A 159 -30.18 18.78 -20.07
CA GLN A 159 -30.57 20.10 -19.58
C GLN A 159 -29.46 20.79 -18.79
N LEU A 160 -28.43 20.08 -18.32
CA LEU A 160 -27.31 20.65 -17.55
C LEU A 160 -26.42 21.51 -18.46
N GLN A 161 -26.82 22.73 -18.77
CA GLN A 161 -26.08 23.66 -19.63
C GLN A 161 -25.20 24.63 -18.80
N PRO A 162 -23.97 24.98 -19.22
CA PRO A 162 -23.08 25.88 -18.47
C PRO A 162 -23.62 27.31 -18.33
N THR A 163 -24.56 27.68 -19.18
CA THR A 163 -25.24 28.98 -19.20
C THR A 163 -26.31 29.13 -18.14
N LEU A 164 -26.70 28.04 -17.48
CA LEU A 164 -27.68 28.06 -16.39
C LEU A 164 -27.06 28.61 -15.10
N THR A 165 -27.94 29.07 -14.20
CA THR A 165 -27.54 29.41 -12.84
C THR A 165 -27.24 28.14 -12.03
N VAL A 166 -26.40 28.26 -10.99
CA VAL A 166 -26.09 27.15 -10.08
C VAL A 166 -27.37 26.56 -9.45
N ASP A 167 -28.35 27.40 -9.12
CA ASP A 167 -29.62 26.93 -8.54
C ASP A 167 -30.47 26.15 -9.54
N ALA A 168 -30.51 26.55 -10.82
CA ALA A 168 -31.18 25.76 -11.86
C ALA A 168 -30.49 24.40 -12.06
N LEU A 169 -29.15 24.37 -12.05
CA LEU A 169 -28.38 23.12 -12.11
C LEU A 169 -28.69 22.19 -10.90
N ARG A 170 -28.80 22.74 -9.69
CA ARG A 170 -29.20 21.99 -8.49
C ARG A 170 -30.62 21.42 -8.59
N GLN A 171 -31.56 22.15 -9.20
CA GLN A 171 -32.93 21.65 -9.38
C GLN A 171 -32.98 20.44 -10.31
N VAL A 172 -32.24 20.47 -11.43
CA VAL A 172 -32.11 19.32 -12.34
C VAL A 172 -31.50 18.12 -11.61
N GLU A 173 -30.42 18.34 -10.85
CA GLU A 173 -29.78 17.30 -10.06
C GLU A 173 -30.74 16.69 -9.02
N ALA A 174 -31.52 17.52 -8.32
CA ALA A 174 -32.43 17.06 -7.29
C ALA A 174 -33.55 16.17 -7.87
N GLN A 175 -34.09 16.52 -9.04
CA GLN A 175 -35.08 15.72 -9.75
C GLN A 175 -34.50 14.36 -10.16
N ALA A 176 -33.33 14.37 -10.81
CA ALA A 176 -32.64 13.15 -11.22
C ALA A 176 -32.25 12.27 -10.01
N GLY A 177 -31.83 12.89 -8.91
CA GLY A 177 -31.49 12.21 -7.66
C GLY A 177 -32.70 11.54 -7.02
N ALA A 178 -33.88 12.17 -7.04
CA ALA A 178 -35.11 11.58 -6.51
C ALA A 178 -35.50 10.31 -7.28
N LEU A 179 -35.50 10.38 -8.62
CA LEU A 179 -35.77 9.24 -9.49
C LEU A 179 -34.75 8.11 -9.28
N TYR A 180 -33.46 8.46 -9.22
CA TYR A 180 -32.38 7.52 -9.00
C TYR A 180 -32.55 6.74 -7.68
N TRP A 181 -32.72 7.43 -6.56
CA TRP A 181 -32.84 6.77 -5.26
C TRP A 181 -34.16 6.03 -5.08
N GLN A 182 -35.22 6.43 -5.79
CA GLN A 182 -36.46 5.68 -5.84
C GLN A 182 -36.26 4.31 -6.51
N ALA A 183 -35.60 4.28 -7.67
CA ALA A 183 -35.30 3.04 -8.39
C ALA A 183 -34.42 2.07 -7.58
N LEU A 184 -33.51 2.58 -6.74
CA LEU A 184 -32.65 1.76 -5.91
C LEU A 184 -33.32 1.26 -4.61
N ALA A 185 -34.43 1.86 -4.17
CA ALA A 185 -34.98 1.64 -2.83
C ALA A 185 -35.40 0.18 -2.57
N SER A 186 -35.85 -0.53 -3.60
CA SER A 186 -36.29 -1.93 -3.53
C SER A 186 -35.12 -2.94 -3.58
N THR A 187 -33.88 -2.48 -3.79
CA THR A 187 -32.71 -3.35 -3.89
C THR A 187 -32.53 -4.15 -2.61
N LEU A 188 -32.41 -5.48 -2.76
CA LEU A 188 -32.21 -6.39 -1.64
C LEU A 188 -30.83 -6.19 -0.99
N THR A 189 -30.83 -6.19 0.34
CA THR A 189 -29.64 -6.17 1.19
C THR A 189 -29.61 -7.49 1.95
N PRO A 190 -29.03 -8.56 1.36
CA PRO A 190 -29.15 -9.89 1.91
C PRO A 190 -28.41 -10.03 3.24
N PHE A 191 -28.98 -10.80 4.16
CA PHE A 191 -28.36 -11.21 5.41
C PHE A 191 -28.10 -12.72 5.41
N ALA A 192 -27.11 -13.15 6.18
CA ALA A 192 -26.90 -14.57 6.46
C ALA A 192 -28.20 -15.17 7.01
N ARG A 193 -28.61 -16.34 6.50
CA ARG A 193 -29.91 -16.97 6.81
C ARG A 193 -30.22 -17.04 8.32
N ARG A 194 -29.21 -17.36 9.14
CA ARG A 194 -29.31 -17.41 10.61
C ARG A 194 -29.58 -16.07 11.29
N ASP A 195 -29.25 -14.97 10.62
CA ASP A 195 -29.32 -13.61 11.16
C ASP A 195 -30.53 -12.82 10.67
N VAL A 196 -31.25 -13.30 9.64
CA VAL A 196 -32.46 -12.64 9.09
C VAL A 196 -33.50 -12.38 10.18
N VAL A 197 -33.74 -13.34 11.08
CA VAL A 197 -34.69 -13.20 12.19
C VAL A 197 -34.18 -12.31 13.34
N ARG A 198 -32.90 -11.92 13.30
CA ARG A 198 -32.21 -11.14 14.35
C ARG A 198 -32.02 -9.67 13.96
N VAL A 199 -32.46 -9.29 12.75
CA VAL A 199 -32.38 -7.93 12.22
C VAL A 199 -33.78 -7.36 11.96
N PRO A 200 -33.96 -6.03 12.06
CA PRO A 200 -35.20 -5.39 11.63
C PRO A 200 -35.54 -5.74 10.17
N ALA A 201 -36.83 -5.97 9.88
CA ALA A 201 -37.27 -6.36 8.54
C ALA A 201 -36.85 -5.34 7.45
N HIS A 202 -36.91 -4.04 7.77
CA HIS A 202 -36.53 -2.97 6.86
C HIS A 202 -35.02 -2.90 6.54
N TRP A 203 -34.16 -3.67 7.22
CA TRP A 203 -32.73 -3.78 6.88
C TRP A 203 -32.47 -4.64 5.65
N GLN A 204 -33.46 -5.42 5.21
CA GLN A 204 -33.32 -6.38 4.11
C GLN A 204 -33.45 -5.72 2.72
N THR A 205 -33.72 -4.42 2.67
CA THR A 205 -33.67 -3.60 1.46
C THR A 205 -32.84 -2.34 1.70
N LEU A 206 -32.41 -1.67 0.63
CA LEU A 206 -31.76 -0.37 0.76
C LEU A 206 -32.70 0.67 1.39
N GLY A 207 -33.96 0.67 0.96
CA GLY A 207 -34.96 1.66 1.35
C GLY A 207 -34.68 3.06 0.75
N PRO A 208 -35.58 4.04 0.99
CA PRO A 208 -35.39 5.39 0.49
C PRO A 208 -34.11 6.01 1.07
N ARG A 209 -33.45 6.88 0.27
CA ARG A 209 -32.22 7.55 0.72
C ARG A 209 -32.44 8.48 1.91
N THR A 210 -33.63 9.06 2.03
CA THR A 210 -33.99 9.95 3.12
C THR A 210 -34.27 9.17 4.40
N SER A 211 -33.53 9.46 5.46
CA SER A 211 -33.76 8.86 6.78
C SER A 211 -34.97 9.47 7.48
N PRO A 212 -35.85 8.67 8.08
CA PRO A 212 -36.95 9.19 8.90
C PRO A 212 -36.46 9.91 10.17
N LEU A 213 -35.22 9.64 10.61
CA LEU A 213 -34.64 10.23 11.84
C LEU A 213 -34.10 11.65 11.64
N SER A 214 -33.85 12.05 10.40
CA SER A 214 -33.21 13.34 10.08
C SER A 214 -33.89 14.10 8.94
N LYS A 215 -34.83 13.47 8.22
CA LYS A 215 -35.40 13.98 6.97
C LYS A 215 -34.32 14.33 5.94
N SER A 216 -33.17 13.66 6.03
CA SER A 216 -32.01 13.83 5.17
C SER A 216 -31.28 12.49 5.01
N PRO A 217 -30.27 12.39 4.14
CA PRO A 217 -29.47 11.17 4.03
C PRO A 217 -28.60 10.83 5.26
N ARG A 218 -28.55 11.71 6.26
CA ARG A 218 -27.84 11.49 7.53
C ARG A 218 -28.63 10.55 8.44
N LYS A 219 -27.94 9.95 9.42
CA LYS A 219 -28.51 8.99 10.36
C LYS A 219 -29.17 7.80 9.66
N ALA A 220 -28.35 7.03 8.95
CA ALA A 220 -28.79 5.83 8.23
C ALA A 220 -29.59 4.88 9.14
N VAL A 221 -30.69 4.35 8.60
CA VAL A 221 -31.55 3.36 9.28
C VAL A 221 -31.39 1.96 8.69
N THR A 222 -30.79 1.84 7.50
CA THR A 222 -30.46 0.56 6.87
C THR A 222 -28.94 0.35 6.79
N PRO A 223 -28.47 -0.92 6.77
CA PRO A 223 -27.06 -1.26 6.56
C PRO A 223 -26.48 -0.67 5.27
N GLY A 224 -27.23 -0.74 4.16
CA GLY A 224 -26.79 -0.19 2.88
C GLY A 224 -26.51 1.31 2.94
N HIS A 225 -27.42 2.09 3.54
CA HIS A 225 -27.18 3.53 3.74
C HIS A 225 -26.08 3.83 4.76
N ALA A 226 -25.86 2.95 5.74
CA ALA A 226 -24.74 3.09 6.67
C ALA A 226 -23.39 2.88 5.96
N VAL A 227 -23.30 1.89 5.06
CA VAL A 227 -22.15 1.68 4.17
C VAL A 227 -21.93 2.89 3.27
N LEU A 228 -22.97 3.39 2.60
CA LEU A 228 -22.85 4.58 1.74
C LEU A 228 -22.34 5.80 2.52
N ASN A 229 -22.92 6.09 3.69
CA ASN A 229 -22.50 7.24 4.48
C ASN A 229 -21.02 7.12 4.90
N TYR A 230 -20.56 5.91 5.23
CA TYR A 230 -19.16 5.67 5.58
C TYR A 230 -18.24 5.80 4.36
N LEU A 231 -18.57 5.19 3.23
CA LEU A 231 -17.78 5.29 2.01
C LEU A 231 -17.73 6.72 1.46
N TYR A 232 -18.84 7.45 1.51
CA TYR A 232 -18.87 8.87 1.15
C TYR A 232 -17.98 9.71 2.06
N ALA A 233 -17.88 9.42 3.36
CA ALA A 233 -16.93 10.10 4.24
C ALA A 233 -15.47 9.80 3.86
N LEU A 234 -15.17 8.57 3.42
CA LEU A 234 -13.85 8.22 2.88
C LEU A 234 -13.55 8.95 1.57
N VAL A 235 -14.54 9.06 0.67
CA VAL A 235 -14.40 9.82 -0.59
C VAL A 235 -14.24 11.32 -0.30
N GLU A 236 -14.96 11.88 0.67
CA GLU A 236 -14.80 13.27 1.11
C GLU A 236 -13.38 13.52 1.63
N ALA A 237 -12.84 12.61 2.44
CA ALA A 237 -11.47 12.67 2.91
C ALA A 237 -10.45 12.64 1.75
N GLU A 238 -10.62 11.74 0.78
CA GLU A 238 -9.75 11.69 -0.41
C GLU A 238 -9.93 12.91 -1.32
N ALA A 239 -11.15 13.46 -1.44
CA ALA A 239 -11.41 14.71 -2.15
C ALA A 239 -10.67 15.89 -1.52
N ARG A 240 -10.68 15.99 -0.19
CA ARG A 240 -9.89 16.99 0.54
C ARG A 240 -8.39 16.79 0.29
N VAL A 241 -7.88 15.56 0.38
CA VAL A 241 -6.46 15.25 0.11
C VAL A 241 -6.10 15.62 -1.34
N ALA A 242 -6.97 15.33 -2.31
CA ALA A 242 -6.76 15.66 -3.70
C ALA A 242 -6.74 17.16 -3.95
N CYS A 243 -7.66 17.93 -3.36
CA CYS A 243 -7.67 19.40 -3.41
C CYS A 243 -6.33 19.97 -2.96
N LEU A 244 -5.87 19.57 -1.76
CA LEU A 244 -4.59 20.02 -1.20
C LEU A 244 -3.42 19.66 -2.14
N ALA A 245 -3.41 18.45 -2.69
CA ALA A 245 -2.35 17.97 -3.55
C ALA A 245 -2.23 18.73 -4.89
N VAL A 246 -3.34 19.28 -5.40
CA VAL A 246 -3.36 20.10 -6.64
C VAL A 246 -3.32 21.60 -6.38
N GLY A 247 -3.42 22.03 -5.12
CA GLY A 247 -3.35 23.43 -4.70
C GLY A 247 -4.68 24.19 -4.70
N LEU A 248 -5.80 23.45 -4.70
CA LEU A 248 -7.13 23.99 -4.45
C LEU A 248 -7.37 24.11 -2.94
N ASP A 249 -8.20 25.06 -2.56
CA ASP A 249 -8.73 25.17 -1.20
C ASP A 249 -9.95 24.24 -1.04
N PRO A 250 -9.93 23.23 -0.16
CA PRO A 250 -11.07 22.33 0.01
C PRO A 250 -12.38 23.00 0.43
N ALA A 251 -12.34 24.18 1.06
CA ALA A 251 -13.50 24.86 1.59
C ALA A 251 -14.23 25.74 0.56
N LEU A 252 -13.55 26.23 -0.47
CA LEU A 252 -14.11 27.16 -1.45
C LEU A 252 -14.88 26.41 -2.55
N GLY A 253 -16.11 26.03 -2.25
CA GLY A 253 -17.03 25.37 -3.17
C GLY A 253 -17.65 26.33 -4.19
N VAL A 254 -18.29 25.74 -5.20
CA VAL A 254 -19.05 26.43 -6.25
C VAL A 254 -20.47 25.88 -6.33
N LEU A 255 -20.61 24.55 -6.33
CA LEU A 255 -21.92 23.89 -6.33
C LEU A 255 -22.53 23.88 -4.94
N HIS A 256 -21.76 23.61 -3.88
CA HIS A 256 -22.24 23.66 -2.50
C HIS A 256 -22.04 25.04 -1.90
N THR A 257 -23.02 25.52 -1.14
CA THR A 257 -22.93 26.81 -0.43
C THR A 257 -21.77 26.87 0.56
N ASP A 258 -21.29 28.06 0.87
CA ASP A 258 -20.29 28.21 1.92
C ASP A 258 -20.92 27.99 3.29
N LEU A 259 -20.44 26.97 4.01
CA LEU A 259 -20.81 26.72 5.40
C LEU A 259 -19.52 26.70 6.23
N ARG A 260 -19.58 27.26 7.44
CA ARG A 260 -18.45 27.20 8.36
C ARG A 260 -18.07 25.75 8.63
N TYR A 261 -16.78 25.46 8.53
CA TYR A 261 -16.19 24.15 8.81
C TYR A 261 -16.63 23.01 7.87
N ARG A 262 -17.12 23.33 6.66
CA ARG A 262 -17.36 22.36 5.59
C ARG A 262 -16.34 22.51 4.47
N ASP A 263 -15.76 21.40 4.04
CA ASP A 263 -14.93 21.35 2.84
C ASP A 263 -15.85 21.34 1.58
N SER A 264 -16.52 22.46 1.29
CA SER A 264 -17.56 22.54 0.23
C SER A 264 -17.03 22.16 -1.15
N LEU A 265 -15.79 22.51 -1.51
CA LEU A 265 -15.22 22.03 -2.78
C LEU A 265 -15.00 20.52 -2.74
N ALA A 266 -14.55 19.95 -1.62
CA ALA A 266 -14.42 18.49 -1.51
C ALA A 266 -15.79 17.80 -1.72
N CYS A 267 -16.87 18.38 -1.19
CA CYS A 267 -18.24 17.94 -1.47
C CYS A 267 -18.59 18.07 -2.96
N ASP A 268 -18.22 19.16 -3.63
CA ASP A 268 -18.45 19.33 -5.07
C ASP A 268 -17.74 18.26 -5.90
N LEU A 269 -16.45 18.03 -5.64
CA LEU A 269 -15.66 17.07 -6.41
C LEU A 269 -16.14 15.64 -6.21
N MET A 270 -16.54 15.28 -4.99
CA MET A 270 -17.04 13.92 -4.72
C MET A 270 -18.38 13.64 -5.41
N GLU A 271 -19.18 14.64 -5.79
CA GLU A 271 -20.43 14.42 -6.53
C GLU A 271 -20.20 13.63 -7.82
N ALA A 272 -19.11 13.89 -8.53
CA ALA A 272 -18.74 13.15 -9.75
C ALA A 272 -18.34 11.69 -9.49
N VAL A 273 -17.99 11.35 -8.24
CA VAL A 273 -17.49 10.02 -7.83
C VAL A 273 -18.55 9.19 -7.12
N ARG A 274 -19.59 9.81 -6.54
CA ARG A 274 -20.68 9.09 -5.84
C ARG A 274 -21.25 7.89 -6.62
N PRO A 275 -21.51 7.96 -7.93
CA PRO A 275 -22.07 6.81 -8.65
C PRO A 275 -21.15 5.59 -8.68
N GLU A 276 -19.82 5.78 -8.61
CA GLU A 276 -18.86 4.67 -8.51
C GLU A 276 -18.95 3.97 -7.15
N VAL A 277 -19.14 4.75 -6.08
CA VAL A 277 -19.37 4.24 -4.73
C VAL A 277 -20.69 3.46 -4.66
N ASP A 278 -21.73 3.99 -5.30
CA ASP A 278 -23.05 3.35 -5.34
C ASP A 278 -22.98 2.01 -6.08
N ARG A 279 -22.30 2.00 -7.23
CA ARG A 279 -22.03 0.75 -7.97
C ARG A 279 -21.25 -0.25 -7.13
N TRP A 280 -20.25 0.21 -6.38
CA TRP A 280 -19.46 -0.64 -5.50
C TRP A 280 -20.32 -1.24 -4.37
N LEU A 281 -21.21 -0.45 -3.75
CA LEU A 281 -22.19 -0.96 -2.79
C LEU A 281 -23.06 -2.05 -3.40
N LEU A 282 -23.64 -1.79 -4.59
CA LEU A 282 -24.51 -2.76 -5.26
C LEU A 282 -23.76 -4.08 -5.54
N GLN A 283 -22.49 -4.00 -5.91
CA GLN A 283 -21.64 -5.19 -6.06
C GLN A 283 -21.36 -5.88 -4.72
N LEU A 284 -21.13 -5.12 -3.64
CA LEU A 284 -20.93 -5.67 -2.30
C LEU A 284 -22.17 -6.46 -1.87
N VAL A 285 -23.36 -5.84 -1.92
CA VAL A 285 -24.60 -6.47 -1.45
C VAL A 285 -25.01 -7.66 -2.32
N ALA A 286 -24.64 -7.67 -3.61
CA ALA A 286 -24.84 -8.81 -4.49
C ALA A 286 -23.90 -10.00 -4.20
N ARG A 287 -22.69 -9.75 -3.70
CA ARG A 287 -21.64 -10.77 -3.51
C ARG A 287 -21.51 -11.27 -2.07
N ARG A 288 -21.86 -10.44 -1.10
CA ARG A 288 -21.62 -10.69 0.33
C ARG A 288 -22.89 -10.40 1.13
N PRO A 289 -23.56 -11.45 1.65
CA PRO A 289 -24.58 -11.25 2.67
C PRO A 289 -23.98 -10.60 3.93
N PHE A 290 -24.71 -9.65 4.52
CA PHE A 290 -24.36 -9.08 5.81
C PHE A 290 -24.57 -10.09 6.94
N ALA A 291 -23.78 -9.97 8.00
CA ALA A 291 -24.03 -10.67 9.26
C ALA A 291 -24.57 -9.69 10.31
N LYS A 292 -25.31 -10.19 11.32
CA LYS A 292 -25.80 -9.32 12.41
C LYS A 292 -24.66 -8.60 13.13
N GLN A 293 -23.47 -9.20 13.18
CA GLN A 293 -22.29 -8.61 13.80
C GLN A 293 -21.71 -7.41 13.04
N ASP A 294 -22.02 -7.26 11.75
CA ASP A 294 -21.51 -6.18 10.91
C ASP A 294 -22.16 -4.83 11.26
N CYS A 295 -23.36 -4.87 11.83
CA CYS A 295 -24.21 -3.70 12.05
C CYS A 295 -24.83 -3.69 13.45
N PHE A 296 -24.92 -2.51 14.05
CA PHE A 296 -25.57 -2.28 15.33
C PHE A 296 -26.64 -1.21 15.20
N GLU A 297 -27.80 -1.44 15.81
CA GLU A 297 -28.87 -0.45 15.91
C GLU A 297 -28.73 0.28 17.25
N THR A 298 -28.57 1.59 17.18
CA THR A 298 -28.54 2.43 18.39
C THR A 298 -29.92 2.54 19.02
N ARG A 299 -29.99 3.00 20.27
CA ARG A 299 -31.27 3.30 20.96
C ARG A 299 -32.18 4.29 20.21
N ALA A 300 -31.64 5.07 19.27
CA ALA A 300 -32.38 6.02 18.46
C ALA A 300 -32.83 5.44 17.10
N GLY A 301 -32.66 4.14 16.87
CA GLY A 301 -33.00 3.46 15.61
C GLY A 301 -31.96 3.65 14.49
N GLN A 302 -30.85 4.33 14.76
CA GLN A 302 -29.78 4.51 13.77
C GLN A 302 -28.98 3.22 13.59
N CYS A 303 -28.76 2.81 12.34
CA CYS A 303 -27.84 1.73 11.97
C CYS A 303 -26.39 2.24 11.91
N ARG A 304 -25.47 1.50 12.55
CA ARG A 304 -24.03 1.77 12.62
C ARG A 304 -23.24 0.55 12.18
N LEU A 305 -22.16 0.78 11.43
CA LEU A 305 -21.23 -0.28 11.04
C LEU A 305 -20.28 -0.60 12.18
N LEU A 306 -19.87 -1.86 12.28
CA LEU A 306 -18.91 -2.34 13.27
C LEU A 306 -17.65 -2.93 12.59
N PRO A 307 -16.49 -2.93 13.27
CA PRO A 307 -15.34 -3.73 12.84
C PRO A 307 -15.68 -5.24 12.84
N PRO A 308 -15.11 -6.04 11.92
CA PRO A 308 -14.05 -5.68 10.96
C PRO A 308 -14.55 -5.01 9.68
N LEU A 309 -15.87 -4.96 9.41
CA LEU A 309 -16.40 -4.41 8.16
C LEU A 309 -15.95 -2.97 7.90
N THR A 310 -15.91 -2.12 8.93
CA THR A 310 -15.40 -0.74 8.76
C THR A 310 -13.93 -0.67 8.32
N HIS A 311 -13.12 -1.68 8.69
CA HIS A 311 -11.72 -1.77 8.31
C HIS A 311 -11.61 -2.25 6.87
N GLU A 312 -12.35 -3.29 6.50
CA GLU A 312 -12.47 -3.81 5.13
C GLU A 312 -12.92 -2.71 4.15
N LEU A 313 -13.93 -1.92 4.55
CA LEU A 313 -14.41 -0.79 3.74
C LEU A 313 -13.36 0.31 3.59
N ALA A 314 -12.55 0.60 4.61
CA ALA A 314 -11.50 1.60 4.51
C ALA A 314 -10.35 1.17 3.57
N GLU A 315 -10.16 -0.13 3.33
CA GLU A 315 -9.20 -0.61 2.33
C GLU A 315 -9.55 -0.18 0.90
N THR A 316 -10.76 0.32 0.66
CA THR A 316 -11.17 0.89 -0.64
C THR A 316 -10.64 2.31 -0.90
N LEU A 317 -10.00 2.97 0.07
CA LEU A 317 -9.45 4.33 -0.08
C LEU A 317 -8.60 4.55 -1.35
N PRO A 318 -7.70 3.64 -1.76
CA PRO A 318 -6.94 3.79 -3.01
C PRO A 318 -7.83 3.89 -4.25
N LEU A 319 -8.97 3.19 -4.28
CA LEU A 319 -9.94 3.27 -5.38
C LEU A 319 -10.55 4.67 -5.46
N TRP A 320 -10.92 5.23 -4.31
CA TRP A 320 -11.51 6.57 -4.24
C TRP A 320 -10.48 7.66 -4.54
N ALA A 321 -9.25 7.52 -4.07
CA ALA A 321 -8.15 8.39 -4.44
C ALA A 321 -7.95 8.42 -5.97
N GLN A 322 -8.00 7.25 -6.62
CA GLN A 322 -7.87 7.14 -8.07
C GLN A 322 -9.07 7.76 -8.82
N ALA A 323 -10.30 7.62 -8.30
CA ALA A 323 -11.50 8.18 -8.92
C ALA A 323 -11.58 9.72 -8.78
N VAL A 324 -11.22 10.25 -7.62
CA VAL A 324 -11.23 11.70 -7.34
C VAL A 324 -10.10 12.42 -8.09
N ALA A 325 -8.93 11.81 -8.20
CA ALA A 325 -7.74 12.41 -8.82
C ALA A 325 -7.98 13.15 -10.15
N PRO A 326 -8.59 12.53 -11.19
CA PRO A 326 -8.85 13.22 -12.46
C PRO A 326 -9.89 14.35 -12.33
N VAL A 327 -10.82 14.25 -11.38
CA VAL A 327 -11.83 15.29 -11.12
C VAL A 327 -11.17 16.54 -10.52
N ALA A 328 -10.33 16.36 -9.49
CA ALA A 328 -9.59 17.46 -8.86
C ALA A 328 -8.63 18.15 -9.84
N GLU A 329 -7.87 17.38 -10.62
CA GLU A 329 -6.95 17.94 -11.62
C GLU A 329 -7.70 18.62 -12.78
N HIS A 330 -8.90 18.15 -13.14
CA HIS A 330 -9.73 18.83 -14.11
C HIS A 330 -10.26 20.16 -13.58
N ALA A 331 -10.78 20.18 -12.35
CA ALA A 331 -11.24 21.41 -11.70
C ALA A 331 -10.11 22.45 -11.61
N ALA A 332 -8.91 22.05 -11.17
CA ALA A 332 -7.76 22.94 -11.11
C ALA A 332 -7.39 23.52 -12.48
N ARG A 333 -7.42 22.71 -13.54
CA ARG A 333 -7.16 23.16 -14.92
C ARG A 333 -8.21 24.14 -15.43
N LEU A 334 -9.48 23.88 -15.17
CA LEU A 334 -10.57 24.76 -15.61
C LEU A 334 -10.46 26.13 -14.92
N LEU A 335 -10.20 26.14 -13.62
CA LEU A 335 -10.08 27.37 -12.83
C LEU A 335 -8.86 28.22 -13.22
N ILE A 336 -7.71 27.59 -13.52
CA ILE A 336 -6.50 28.36 -13.89
C ILE A 336 -6.56 28.93 -15.31
N GLN A 337 -7.27 28.28 -16.24
CA GLN A 337 -7.28 28.66 -17.66
C GLN A 337 -7.80 30.08 -17.91
N GLU A 338 -8.65 30.59 -17.03
CA GLU A 338 -9.32 31.88 -17.16
C GLU A 338 -8.64 33.04 -16.44
N THR A 339 -7.70 32.74 -15.54
CA THR A 339 -6.73 33.77 -15.10
C THR A 339 -5.83 34.27 -16.24
N ARG A 340 -5.99 33.74 -17.45
CA ARG A 340 -5.21 34.05 -18.65
C ARG A 340 -5.87 35.08 -19.60
N LEU A 341 -6.94 35.79 -19.20
CA LEU A 341 -7.51 36.91 -19.96
C LEU A 341 -6.82 38.26 -19.67
N PRO A 342 -6.85 39.22 -20.63
CA PRO A 342 -5.69 39.99 -21.07
C PRO A 342 -5.34 41.18 -20.17
N ALA A 343 -4.06 41.55 -20.18
CA ALA A 343 -3.61 42.85 -19.71
C ALA A 343 -4.53 43.93 -20.28
N THR A 344 -5.13 44.71 -19.37
CA THR A 344 -5.94 45.91 -19.62
C THR A 344 -5.51 46.69 -20.85
N ASP A 345 -6.46 47.04 -21.72
CA ASP A 345 -6.34 48.02 -22.82
C ASP A 345 -6.10 49.44 -22.28
N GLY A 346 -4.98 49.66 -21.60
CA GLY A 346 -4.42 50.98 -21.31
C GLY A 346 -3.35 51.33 -22.34
N PRO A 347 -3.14 52.62 -22.67
CA PRO A 347 -2.10 53.02 -23.62
C PRO A 347 -0.74 52.53 -23.12
N ARG A 348 -0.16 51.59 -23.87
CA ARG A 348 1.16 51.03 -23.57
C ARG A 348 2.21 52.10 -23.81
N SER A 349 3.03 52.36 -22.80
CA SER A 349 4.24 53.15 -22.98
C SER A 349 5.33 52.27 -23.60
N ASP A 350 6.18 52.84 -24.46
CA ASP A 350 7.26 52.12 -25.15
C ASP A 350 8.27 51.44 -24.20
N ASN A 351 8.22 51.73 -22.90
CA ASN A 351 9.04 51.09 -21.86
C ASN A 351 8.55 49.70 -21.39
N ASP A 352 7.33 49.27 -21.73
CA ASP A 352 6.77 47.99 -21.25
C ASP A 352 7.22 46.76 -22.09
N LEU A 353 7.94 46.98 -23.19
CA LEU A 353 8.40 45.93 -24.10
C LEU A 353 9.64 45.17 -23.60
N ALA A 354 10.41 45.71 -22.65
CA ALA A 354 11.65 45.11 -22.16
C ALA A 354 11.49 44.22 -20.91
N LEU A 355 10.39 44.36 -20.15
CA LEU A 355 10.16 43.65 -18.87
C LEU A 355 9.14 42.48 -18.96
N SER A 356 8.57 42.23 -20.15
CA SER A 356 7.47 41.27 -20.31
C SER A 356 7.84 39.92 -20.95
N SER A 357 9.13 39.65 -21.19
CA SER A 357 9.59 38.36 -21.74
C SER A 357 9.78 37.28 -20.66
N SER A 358 10.21 37.63 -19.45
CA SER A 358 10.46 36.65 -18.37
C SER A 358 9.20 36.24 -17.59
N SER A 359 8.17 37.09 -17.56
CA SER A 359 6.91 36.87 -16.81
C SER A 359 5.84 36.11 -17.62
N ARG A 360 5.94 36.10 -18.96
CA ARG A 360 5.08 35.29 -19.83
C ARG A 360 5.45 33.80 -19.79
N ASP A 361 6.72 33.46 -19.56
CA ASP A 361 7.20 32.07 -19.50
C ASP A 361 6.77 31.30 -18.24
N SER A 362 6.46 32.01 -17.14
CA SER A 362 5.86 31.38 -15.95
C SER A 362 4.35 31.14 -16.10
N ALA A 363 3.67 31.92 -16.94
CA ALA A 363 2.21 31.86 -17.12
C ALA A 363 1.75 30.75 -18.09
N THR A 364 2.67 30.20 -18.89
CA THR A 364 2.42 29.15 -19.90
C THR A 364 2.69 27.73 -19.40
N GLN A 365 3.23 27.54 -18.19
CA GLN A 365 3.48 26.18 -17.69
C GLN A 365 2.15 25.45 -17.42
N PRO A 366 1.92 24.28 -18.03
CA PRO A 366 0.71 23.50 -17.75
C PRO A 366 0.74 23.06 -16.29
N LEU A 367 -0.40 23.14 -15.59
CA LEU A 367 -0.49 22.65 -14.21
C LEU A 367 0.02 21.20 -14.15
N PRO A 368 0.86 20.85 -13.17
CA PRO A 368 1.24 19.47 -12.96
C PRO A 368 -0.01 18.64 -12.68
N THR A 369 0.03 17.37 -13.11
CA THR A 369 -0.95 16.36 -12.70
C THR A 369 -0.31 15.42 -11.68
N PRO A 370 -0.15 15.86 -10.41
CA PRO A 370 0.57 15.08 -9.41
C PRO A 370 -0.17 13.82 -8.96
N LEU A 371 -1.47 13.71 -9.23
CA LEU A 371 -2.28 12.57 -8.82
C LEU A 371 -2.33 11.53 -9.94
N THR A 372 -2.62 11.94 -11.18
CA THR A 372 -2.69 11.02 -12.33
C THR A 372 -1.34 10.77 -13.01
N GLN A 373 -0.31 11.58 -12.69
CA GLN A 373 1.05 11.51 -13.25
C GLN A 373 1.16 11.77 -14.77
N ALA A 374 0.06 12.10 -15.46
CA ALA A 374 0.04 12.32 -16.91
C ALA A 374 0.99 13.42 -17.44
N LYS A 375 1.30 14.44 -16.62
CA LYS A 375 2.19 15.58 -16.92
C LYS A 375 3.21 15.79 -15.79
N ARG A 376 3.84 14.69 -15.35
CA ARG A 376 4.80 14.67 -14.21
C ARG A 376 5.95 15.68 -14.33
N SER A 377 6.41 16.01 -15.54
CA SER A 377 7.54 16.92 -15.78
C SER A 377 7.20 18.40 -15.58
N ALA A 378 5.92 18.79 -15.67
CA ALA A 378 5.50 20.19 -15.61
C ALA A 378 5.51 20.79 -14.18
N GLY A 379 5.57 19.94 -13.14
CA GLY A 379 5.65 20.36 -11.74
C GLY A 379 7.05 20.29 -11.15
N ARG A 380 8.07 19.95 -11.95
CA ARG A 380 9.45 20.13 -11.52
C ARG A 380 9.72 21.64 -11.56
N PRO A 381 10.19 22.28 -10.49
CA PRO A 381 10.64 23.65 -10.59
C PRO A 381 11.66 23.71 -11.74
N SER A 382 11.33 24.40 -12.82
CA SER A 382 12.32 24.80 -13.80
C SER A 382 13.33 25.61 -12.99
N ASN A 383 14.57 25.15 -12.88
CA ASN A 383 15.66 25.93 -12.30
C ASN A 383 15.83 27.18 -13.17
N GLN A 384 15.00 28.19 -12.95
CA GLN A 384 15.19 29.52 -13.49
C GLN A 384 16.47 30.05 -12.82
N GLY A 385 17.54 30.08 -13.59
CA GLY A 385 18.64 31.01 -13.40
C GLY A 385 19.62 30.77 -12.23
N THR A 386 19.58 29.67 -11.49
CA THR A 386 20.75 29.32 -10.66
C THR A 386 21.75 28.60 -11.57
N PRO A 387 22.97 29.16 -11.82
CA PRO A 387 24.00 28.39 -12.46
C PRO A 387 24.15 27.12 -11.65
N ARG A 388 24.21 25.95 -12.32
CA ARG A 388 24.57 24.71 -11.67
C ARG A 388 25.96 24.92 -11.06
N ILE A 389 26.00 25.37 -9.82
CA ILE A 389 27.14 25.15 -8.95
C ILE A 389 27.20 23.64 -8.91
N ARG A 390 28.20 23.07 -9.59
CA ARG A 390 28.60 21.68 -9.38
C ARG A 390 28.91 21.61 -7.90
N GLN A 391 27.92 21.26 -7.09
CA GLN A 391 28.12 20.95 -5.68
C GLN A 391 29.18 19.87 -5.68
N LYS A 392 30.37 20.16 -5.13
CA LYS A 392 31.35 19.13 -4.82
C LYS A 392 30.57 18.09 -4.03
N ARG A 393 30.45 16.88 -4.58
CA ARG A 393 29.82 15.75 -3.89
C ARG A 393 30.31 15.77 -2.43
N PRO A 394 29.42 15.81 -1.43
CA PRO A 394 29.86 15.68 -0.05
C PRO A 394 30.69 14.39 0.07
N ALA A 395 31.85 14.49 0.71
CA ALA A 395 32.72 13.33 0.87
C ALA A 395 31.94 12.24 1.61
N LEU A 396 31.86 11.04 1.01
CA LEU A 396 31.22 9.90 1.65
C LEU A 396 31.90 9.64 3.01
N PRO A 397 31.12 9.39 4.08
CA PRO A 397 31.69 9.06 5.38
C PRO A 397 32.59 7.83 5.28
N ALA A 398 33.67 7.80 6.07
CA ALA A 398 34.62 6.70 6.06
C ALA A 398 33.91 5.36 6.38
N LYS A 399 34.14 4.34 5.54
CA LYS A 399 33.59 2.99 5.75
C LYS A 399 34.00 2.45 7.12
N ARG A 400 33.14 1.68 7.78
CA ARG A 400 33.42 1.03 9.08
C ARG A 400 33.50 -0.49 8.92
N CYS A 401 34.25 -1.15 9.81
CA CYS A 401 34.38 -2.60 9.87
C CYS A 401 33.05 -3.26 10.24
N LEU A 402 32.61 -4.27 9.47
CA LEU A 402 31.36 -5.00 9.73
C LEU A 402 31.35 -5.83 11.02
N GLN A 403 32.53 -6.17 11.58
CA GLN A 403 32.64 -6.94 12.84
C GLN A 403 32.81 -6.06 14.08
N CYS A 404 33.66 -5.03 14.01
CA CYS A 404 34.07 -4.26 15.21
C CYS A 404 33.77 -2.75 15.15
N GLY A 405 33.18 -2.24 14.05
CA GLY A 405 32.78 -0.83 13.93
C GLY A 405 33.91 0.19 13.74
N ARG A 406 35.19 -0.23 13.75
CA ARG A 406 36.36 0.63 13.56
C ARG A 406 36.38 1.26 12.15
N PRO A 407 36.74 2.55 11.99
CA PRO A 407 36.87 3.18 10.68
C PRO A 407 37.96 2.48 9.84
N LEU A 408 37.64 2.19 8.59
CA LEU A 408 38.51 1.53 7.63
C LEU A 408 39.26 2.58 6.83
N ARG A 409 40.56 2.34 6.62
CA ARG A 409 41.35 3.12 5.66
C ARG A 409 40.74 2.94 4.25
N ARG A 410 40.77 4.00 3.44
CA ARG A 410 40.12 4.04 2.12
C ARG A 410 40.45 2.79 1.29
N GLY A 411 39.41 2.07 0.84
CA GLY A 411 39.53 0.84 0.07
C GLY A 411 38.20 0.07 -0.10
N LYS A 412 38.25 -1.09 -0.77
CA LYS A 412 37.12 -2.04 -0.92
C LYS A 412 36.95 -2.97 0.28
N ALA A 413 37.88 -2.96 1.25
CA ALA A 413 37.82 -3.81 2.44
C ALA A 413 36.55 -3.52 3.25
N ARG A 414 35.89 -4.58 3.72
CA ARG A 414 34.70 -4.53 4.59
C ARG A 414 35.01 -4.82 6.06
N LEU A 415 36.22 -5.31 6.33
CA LEU A 415 36.69 -5.75 7.65
C LEU A 415 38.12 -5.24 7.90
N CYS A 416 38.45 -4.84 9.13
CA CYS A 416 39.66 -4.08 9.44
C CYS A 416 40.95 -4.91 9.53
N GLY A 417 40.87 -6.23 9.64
CA GLY A 417 42.03 -7.10 9.81
C GLY A 417 41.67 -8.59 9.82
N ALA A 418 42.68 -9.44 9.89
CA ALA A 418 42.53 -10.90 9.86
C ALA A 418 41.63 -11.41 11.01
N ALA A 419 41.84 -10.94 12.23
CA ALA A 419 41.02 -11.33 13.39
C ALA A 419 39.52 -11.02 13.20
N CYS A 420 39.17 -9.87 12.63
CA CYS A 420 37.78 -9.53 12.32
C CYS A 420 37.23 -10.31 11.12
N ARG A 421 38.09 -10.74 10.18
CA ARG A 421 37.68 -11.62 9.07
C ARG A 421 37.34 -13.01 9.55
N GLU A 422 38.14 -13.55 10.47
CA GLU A 422 37.95 -14.87 11.03
C GLU A 422 36.71 -14.95 11.92
N ARG A 423 36.55 -14.00 12.85
CA ARG A 423 35.32 -13.89 13.66
C ARG A 423 34.08 -13.68 12.81
N TYR A 424 34.10 -12.75 11.86
CA TYR A 424 32.95 -12.54 10.96
C TYR A 424 32.67 -13.79 10.10
N ALA A 425 33.69 -14.54 9.72
CA ALA A 425 33.52 -15.80 9.00
C ALA A 425 32.83 -16.85 9.88
N GLN A 426 33.26 -17.02 11.14
CA GLN A 426 32.71 -18.01 12.07
C GLN A 426 31.32 -17.66 12.61
N GLU A 427 31.10 -16.40 13.01
CA GLU A 427 29.89 -15.98 13.71
C GLU A 427 28.76 -15.58 12.75
N VAL A 428 29.11 -15.07 11.57
CA VAL A 428 28.13 -14.51 10.62
C VAL A 428 28.10 -15.30 9.33
N ARG A 429 29.24 -15.42 8.62
CA ARG A 429 29.24 -16.00 7.27
C ARG A 429 28.92 -17.49 7.25
N ILE A 430 29.56 -18.29 8.12
CA ILE A 430 29.40 -19.75 8.15
C ILE A 430 27.96 -20.14 8.55
N PRO A 431 27.34 -19.55 9.60
CA PRO A 431 25.94 -19.83 9.94
C PRO A 431 24.98 -19.43 8.82
N LEU A 432 25.16 -18.24 8.23
CA LEU A 432 24.29 -17.78 7.13
C LEU A 432 24.35 -18.71 5.90
N PHE A 433 25.54 -19.22 5.56
CA PHE A 433 25.71 -20.17 4.46
C PHE A 433 25.18 -21.57 4.81
N ALA A 434 25.31 -22.00 6.07
CA ALA A 434 24.80 -23.29 6.54
C ALA A 434 23.26 -23.33 6.53
N GLU A 435 22.58 -22.22 6.79
CA GLU A 435 21.12 -22.12 6.77
C GLU A 435 20.54 -21.87 5.37
N ALA A 436 21.20 -21.04 4.55
CA ALA A 436 20.66 -20.61 3.25
C ALA A 436 20.60 -21.74 2.20
N GLY A 437 21.52 -22.70 2.23
CA GLY A 437 21.57 -23.82 1.28
C GLY A 437 20.40 -24.80 1.44
N PRO A 438 20.20 -25.40 2.63
CA PRO A 438 19.06 -26.27 2.93
C PRO A 438 17.71 -25.56 2.79
N ALA A 439 17.60 -24.30 3.24
CA ALA A 439 16.37 -23.53 3.13
C ALA A 439 15.96 -23.28 1.66
N LYS A 440 16.92 -22.95 0.79
CA LYS A 440 16.66 -22.75 -0.65
C LYS A 440 16.31 -24.06 -1.37
N LEU A 441 16.96 -25.17 -1.01
CA LEU A 441 16.62 -26.50 -1.54
C LEU A 441 15.26 -27.00 -1.04
N ALA A 442 14.89 -26.69 0.20
CA ALA A 442 13.57 -27.00 0.75
C ALA A 442 12.47 -26.18 0.07
N ALA A 443 12.70 -24.88 -0.17
CA ALA A 443 11.79 -24.01 -0.90
C ALA A 443 11.57 -24.48 -2.35
N LEU A 444 12.65 -24.86 -3.06
CA LEU A 444 12.56 -25.39 -4.42
C LEU A 444 11.79 -26.72 -4.47
N ARG A 445 12.01 -27.63 -3.49
CA ARG A 445 11.26 -28.88 -3.37
C ARG A 445 9.77 -28.66 -3.06
N ALA A 446 9.45 -27.70 -2.19
CA ALA A 446 8.07 -27.33 -1.88
C ALA A 446 7.33 -26.77 -3.10
N GLN A 447 8.05 -26.21 -4.06
CA GLN A 447 7.53 -25.72 -5.35
C GLN A 447 7.53 -26.81 -6.44
N GLY A 448 7.78 -28.08 -6.10
CA GLY A 448 7.83 -29.20 -7.04
C GLY A 448 9.08 -29.22 -7.95
N GLN A 449 10.01 -28.29 -7.77
CA GLN A 449 11.23 -28.17 -8.56
C GLN A 449 12.39 -28.79 -7.78
N ASN A 450 12.64 -30.10 -7.95
CA ASN A 450 13.82 -30.73 -7.37
C ASN A 450 15.00 -30.69 -8.36
N PRO A 451 16.03 -29.83 -8.15
CA PRO A 451 17.15 -29.71 -9.09
C PRO A 451 17.99 -31.00 -9.19
N THR A 452 17.87 -31.89 -8.19
CA THR A 452 18.55 -33.18 -8.15
C THR A 452 17.78 -34.31 -8.81
N SER A 453 16.59 -34.09 -9.37
CA SER A 453 15.82 -35.11 -10.10
C SER A 453 15.61 -34.77 -11.58
N THR A 454 16.32 -33.76 -12.11
CA THR A 454 16.20 -33.41 -13.53
C THR A 454 16.77 -34.50 -14.44
N PRO A 455 16.22 -34.70 -15.66
CA PRO A 455 16.73 -35.68 -16.61
C PRO A 455 18.21 -35.47 -16.97
N GLU A 456 18.68 -34.23 -16.97
CA GLU A 456 20.10 -33.91 -17.18
C GLU A 456 20.97 -34.34 -15.99
N ALA A 457 20.54 -34.09 -14.75
CA ALA A 457 21.25 -34.53 -13.55
C ALA A 457 21.26 -36.07 -13.41
N GLN A 458 20.22 -36.76 -13.88
CA GLN A 458 20.19 -38.23 -13.96
C GLN A 458 21.17 -38.74 -15.03
N ARG A 459 21.18 -38.17 -16.24
CA ARG A 459 22.12 -38.53 -17.31
C ARG A 459 23.59 -38.36 -16.90
N LYS A 460 23.94 -37.22 -16.30
CA LYS A 460 25.30 -36.96 -15.80
C LYS A 460 25.71 -37.97 -14.72
N ARG A 461 24.82 -38.30 -13.77
CA ARG A 461 25.08 -39.33 -12.75
C ARG A 461 25.27 -40.72 -13.34
N ALA A 462 24.45 -41.09 -14.33
CA ALA A 462 24.58 -42.38 -15.01
C ALA A 462 25.92 -42.50 -15.74
N ALA A 463 26.40 -41.44 -16.40
CA ALA A 463 27.71 -41.39 -17.04
C ALA A 463 28.85 -41.59 -16.03
N THR A 464 28.87 -40.81 -14.94
CA THR A 464 29.89 -40.93 -13.89
C THR A 464 29.87 -42.30 -13.21
N GLN A 465 28.69 -42.91 -13.00
CA GLN A 465 28.59 -44.26 -12.44
C GLN A 465 29.14 -45.32 -13.39
N ARG A 466 28.90 -45.20 -14.70
CA ARG A 466 29.45 -46.11 -15.72
C ARG A 466 30.98 -46.02 -15.78
N GLU A 467 31.53 -44.82 -15.80
CA GLU A 467 32.99 -44.60 -15.77
C GLU A 467 33.62 -45.20 -14.51
N ARG A 468 33.03 -44.96 -13.33
CA ARG A 468 33.52 -45.54 -12.07
C ARG A 468 33.40 -47.05 -12.01
N ALA A 469 32.31 -47.63 -12.53
CA ALA A 469 32.15 -49.07 -12.60
C ALA A 469 33.17 -49.71 -13.55
N ALA A 470 33.48 -49.07 -14.68
CA ALA A 470 34.51 -49.51 -15.61
C ALA A 470 35.92 -49.42 -15.00
N ALA A 471 36.22 -48.31 -14.29
CA ALA A 471 37.50 -48.13 -13.59
C ALA A 471 37.68 -49.18 -12.48
N ARG A 472 36.63 -49.46 -11.69
CA ARG A 472 36.65 -50.50 -10.66
C ARG A 472 36.88 -51.88 -11.28
N LYS A 473 36.12 -52.25 -12.30
CA LYS A 473 36.26 -53.54 -13.00
C LYS A 473 37.62 -53.70 -13.70
N LYS A 474 38.25 -52.61 -14.14
CA LYS A 474 39.62 -52.63 -14.66
C LYS A 474 40.62 -52.91 -13.54
N TRP A 475 40.54 -52.17 -12.44
CA TRP A 475 41.40 -52.34 -11.29
C TRP A 475 41.28 -53.75 -10.68
N ASP A 476 40.05 -54.28 -10.56
CA ASP A 476 39.78 -55.63 -10.04
C ASP A 476 40.42 -56.73 -10.90
N ARG A 477 40.54 -56.53 -12.22
CA ARG A 477 41.24 -57.46 -13.14
C ARG A 477 42.75 -57.36 -13.05
N GLU A 478 43.28 -56.17 -12.79
CA GLU A 478 44.73 -55.93 -12.68
C GLU A 478 45.30 -56.45 -11.34
N HIS A 479 44.45 -56.57 -10.31
CA HIS A 479 44.83 -57.04 -8.97
C HIS A 479 44.12 -58.37 -8.63
N GLU A 480 43.81 -59.17 -9.66
CA GLU A 480 43.17 -60.47 -9.51
C GLU A 480 44.13 -61.46 -8.81
N GLY A 481 43.77 -61.90 -7.61
CA GLY A 481 44.60 -62.79 -6.76
C GLY A 481 45.29 -62.09 -5.58
N GLU A 482 45.21 -60.76 -5.48
CA GLU A 482 45.70 -60.02 -4.32
C GLU A 482 44.67 -60.04 -3.17
N VAL A 483 45.15 -60.32 -1.95
CA VAL A 483 44.31 -60.34 -0.75
C VAL A 483 44.50 -59.02 0.01
N PHE A 484 43.44 -58.21 0.07
CA PHE A 484 43.44 -56.95 0.81
C PHE A 484 42.82 -57.15 2.19
N ASP A 485 43.56 -56.80 3.26
CA ASP A 485 43.06 -56.83 4.64
C ASP A 485 41.91 -55.81 4.80
N PRO A 486 40.67 -56.25 5.11
CA PRO A 486 39.52 -55.36 5.27
C PRO A 486 39.71 -54.31 6.37
N MET A 487 40.60 -54.54 7.34
CA MET A 487 40.85 -53.62 8.45
C MET A 487 42.00 -52.65 8.23
N GLN A 488 42.81 -52.85 7.18
CA GLN A 488 43.97 -52.02 6.87
C GLN A 488 43.61 -50.53 6.76
N PHE A 489 42.53 -50.22 6.05
CA PHE A 489 42.08 -48.83 5.90
C PHE A 489 41.74 -48.16 7.23
N THR A 490 40.98 -48.87 8.08
CA THR A 490 40.50 -48.33 9.35
C THR A 490 41.62 -48.18 10.37
N ARG A 491 42.61 -49.08 10.35
CA ARG A 491 43.75 -49.07 11.27
C ARG A 491 44.84 -48.08 10.84
N ASP A 492 45.20 -48.08 9.55
CA ASP A 492 46.44 -47.46 9.08
C ASP A 492 46.21 -46.14 8.33
N ILE A 493 45.00 -45.87 7.83
CA ILE A 493 44.71 -44.68 6.98
C ILE A 493 43.70 -43.75 7.63
N LEU A 494 42.58 -44.28 8.15
CA LEU A 494 41.48 -43.50 8.72
C LEU A 494 41.88 -42.54 9.88
N PRO A 495 42.78 -42.92 10.82
CA PRO A 495 43.18 -42.02 11.91
C PRO A 495 43.86 -40.75 11.38
N HIS A 496 44.69 -40.89 10.35
CA HIS A 496 45.44 -39.79 9.75
C HIS A 496 44.57 -38.90 8.85
N LEU A 497 43.41 -39.38 8.41
CA LEU A 497 42.49 -38.60 7.58
C LEU A 497 41.69 -37.53 8.35
N GLN A 498 41.68 -37.53 9.69
CA GLN A 498 40.88 -36.58 10.47
C GLN A 498 41.24 -35.12 10.19
N ASP A 499 42.54 -34.85 10.03
CA ASP A 499 43.09 -33.51 9.83
C ASP A 499 43.19 -33.13 8.34
N VAL A 500 42.96 -34.09 7.43
CA VAL A 500 42.98 -33.82 5.99
C VAL A 500 41.73 -33.04 5.56
N PRO A 501 41.89 -31.89 4.88
CA PRO A 501 40.77 -31.14 4.33
C PRO A 501 40.00 -31.95 3.28
N LEU A 502 38.67 -31.91 3.30
CA LEU A 502 37.83 -32.65 2.35
C LEU A 502 38.17 -32.32 0.88
N GLY A 503 38.60 -31.09 0.59
CA GLY A 503 39.03 -30.69 -0.75
C GLY A 503 40.26 -31.45 -1.26
N ALA A 504 41.23 -31.74 -0.38
CA ALA A 504 42.42 -32.51 -0.75
C ALA A 504 42.04 -33.97 -1.06
N MET A 505 41.19 -34.58 -0.23
CA MET A 505 40.68 -35.94 -0.47
C MET A 505 39.89 -36.03 -1.79
N MET A 506 39.10 -35.01 -2.12
CA MET A 506 38.34 -34.95 -3.37
C MET A 506 39.25 -34.86 -4.59
N THR A 507 40.27 -34.00 -4.56
CA THR A 507 41.22 -33.85 -5.67
C THR A 507 42.00 -35.13 -5.89
N ALA A 508 42.42 -35.79 -4.81
CA ALA A 508 43.20 -37.02 -4.89
C ALA A 508 42.37 -38.21 -5.41
N THR A 509 41.13 -38.37 -4.94
CA THR A 509 40.33 -39.57 -5.24
C THR A 509 39.29 -39.40 -6.36
N GLY A 510 38.96 -38.17 -6.73
CA GLY A 510 37.82 -37.87 -7.61
C GLY A 510 36.44 -38.22 -7.01
N LEU A 511 36.37 -38.50 -5.71
CA LEU A 511 35.13 -38.83 -4.99
C LEU A 511 34.34 -37.58 -4.62
N SER A 512 33.04 -37.75 -4.34
CA SER A 512 32.18 -36.60 -4.03
C SER A 512 32.45 -36.07 -2.61
N PRO A 513 32.18 -34.78 -2.33
CA PRO A 513 32.44 -34.19 -1.01
C PRO A 513 31.75 -34.95 0.13
N ARG A 514 30.52 -35.41 -0.12
CA ARG A 514 29.76 -36.22 0.83
C ARG A 514 30.42 -37.56 1.09
N TYR A 515 30.89 -38.24 0.04
CA TYR A 515 31.53 -39.54 0.17
C TYR A 515 32.87 -39.42 0.91
N CYS A 516 33.69 -38.40 0.61
CA CYS A 516 34.91 -38.11 1.37
C CYS A 516 34.64 -37.79 2.85
N SER A 517 33.55 -37.06 3.15
CA SER A 517 33.13 -36.78 4.53
C SER A 517 32.69 -38.05 5.26
N GLU A 518 31.94 -38.94 4.61
CA GLU A 518 31.54 -40.24 5.17
C GLU A 518 32.76 -41.15 5.42
N ILE A 519 33.75 -41.14 4.53
CA ILE A 519 35.03 -41.84 4.72
C ILE A 519 35.77 -41.27 5.93
N ARG A 520 35.99 -39.95 5.98
CA ARG A 520 36.73 -39.30 7.08
C ARG A 520 36.07 -39.53 8.44
N ARG A 521 34.74 -39.63 8.48
CA ARG A 521 33.98 -39.94 9.71
C ARG A 521 33.96 -41.42 10.07
N GLY A 522 34.62 -42.29 9.30
CA GLY A 522 34.62 -43.74 9.50
C GLY A 522 33.29 -44.43 9.20
N ILE A 523 32.33 -43.73 8.56
CA ILE A 523 31.00 -44.27 8.24
C ILE A 523 31.07 -45.23 7.05
N ARG A 524 32.05 -45.03 6.15
CA ARG A 524 32.23 -45.85 4.95
C ARG A 524 33.70 -46.16 4.70
N VAL A 525 33.98 -47.42 4.37
CA VAL A 525 35.28 -47.85 3.85
C VAL A 525 35.28 -47.73 2.33
N PRO A 526 36.19 -46.93 1.72
CA PRO A 526 36.28 -46.81 0.27
C PRO A 526 36.88 -48.07 -0.35
N HIS A 527 36.74 -48.22 -1.66
CA HIS A 527 37.36 -49.33 -2.39
C HIS A 527 38.90 -49.29 -2.27
N PRO A 528 39.60 -50.45 -2.22
CA PRO A 528 41.06 -50.51 -2.07
C PRO A 528 41.86 -49.70 -3.08
N MET A 529 41.33 -49.52 -4.30
CA MET A 529 41.93 -48.66 -5.33
C MET A 529 42.20 -47.20 -4.89
N HIS A 530 41.55 -46.73 -3.83
CA HIS A 530 41.73 -45.38 -3.30
C HIS A 530 42.63 -45.33 -2.05
N TRP A 531 43.03 -46.47 -1.49
CA TRP A 531 43.74 -46.52 -0.21
C TRP A 531 45.14 -45.92 -0.31
N ALA A 532 45.93 -46.32 -1.32
CA ALA A 532 47.27 -45.75 -1.54
C ALA A 532 47.24 -44.23 -1.75
N VAL A 533 46.28 -43.76 -2.54
CA VAL A 533 46.11 -42.32 -2.82
C VAL A 533 45.69 -41.54 -1.57
N LEU A 534 44.79 -42.10 -0.77
CA LEU A 534 44.38 -41.50 0.51
C LEU A 534 45.52 -41.51 1.54
N GLY A 535 46.35 -42.54 1.57
CA GLY A 535 47.56 -42.60 2.39
C GLY A 535 48.59 -41.55 1.98
N HIS A 536 48.86 -41.36 0.68
CA HIS A 536 49.75 -40.27 0.26
C HIS A 536 49.19 -38.88 0.52
N THR A 537 47.87 -38.74 0.61
CA THR A 537 47.24 -37.45 0.95
C THR A 537 47.44 -37.10 2.43
N THR A 538 47.71 -38.07 3.30
CA THR A 538 48.05 -37.82 4.70
C THR A 538 49.52 -37.45 4.90
N ASP A 539 50.41 -37.82 3.98
CA ASP A 539 51.84 -37.46 4.04
C ASP A 539 52.14 -36.05 3.49
N ALA A 540 51.23 -35.49 2.68
CA ALA A 540 51.40 -34.24 1.96
C ALA A 540 50.78 -33.00 2.65
N VAL A 541 50.13 -33.19 3.81
CA VAL A 541 49.46 -32.16 4.63
C VAL A 541 50.15 -32.08 5.97
#